data_AF-A0A2T0MV59-F1
#
_entry.id   AF-A0A2T0MV59-F1
#
_cell.length_a   1.000
_cell.length_b   1.000
_cell.length_c   1.000
_cell.angle_alpha   90.00
_cell.angle_beta   90.00
_cell.angle_gamma   90.00
#
_symmetry.space_group_name_H-M   'P 1'
#
loop_
_entity.id
_entity.type
_entity.pdbx_description
1 polymer ?
#
loop_
_entity_poly.entity_id
_entity_poly.type
_entity_poly.pdbx_seq_one_letter_code
_entity_poly.pdbx_strand_id
1 'polypeptide(L)' 'MQVKKVITYAAVAFVVFYLFTRPAQAAAAVNGVFDGIIQGANQLAVFFSSVLT' A
#
# COMPACT_ATOMS: atom_id res chain seq x y z
N MET A 1 1.22 -28.44 5.91
CA MET A 1 1.99 -27.44 6.69
C MET A 1 3.25 -26.95 5.96
N GLN A 2 4.02 -27.84 5.33
CA GLN A 2 5.25 -27.49 4.60
C GLN A 2 4.99 -26.59 3.37
N VAL A 3 3.99 -26.92 2.54
CA VAL A 3 3.67 -26.17 1.30
C VAL A 3 3.30 -24.71 1.59
N LYS A 4 2.42 -24.45 2.55
CA LYS A 4 2.06 -23.08 2.97
C LYS A 4 3.31 -22.29 3.37
N LYS A 5 4.20 -22.90 4.16
CA LYS A 5 5.45 -22.28 4.63
C LYS A 5 6.36 -21.93 3.45
N VAL A 6 6.58 -22.87 2.53
CA VAL A 6 7.39 -22.65 1.32
C VAL A 6 6.82 -21.52 0.47
N ILE A 7 5.50 -21.50 0.23
CA ILE A 7 4.84 -20.44 -0.54
C ILE A 7 5.01 -19.08 0.14
N THR A 8 4.83 -19.02 1.47
CA THR A 8 5.03 -17.77 2.22
C THR A 8 6.47 -17.26 2.09
N TYR A 9 7.48 -18.12 2.27
CA TYR A 9 8.88 -17.68 2.12
C TYR A 9 9.22 -17.30 0.69
N ALA A 10 8.70 -18.01 -0.31
CA ALA A 10 8.87 -17.66 -1.71
C ALA A 10 8.27 -16.27 -2.02
N ALA A 11 7.06 -16.00 -1.52
CA ALA A 11 6.42 -14.70 -1.66
C ALA A 11 7.23 -13.58 -0.98
N VAL A 12 7.73 -13.81 0.24
CA VAL A 12 8.58 -12.84 0.95
C VAL A 12 9.87 -12.57 0.17
N ALA A 13 10.55 -13.62 -0.29
CA ALA A 13 11.77 -13.48 -1.09
C ALA A 13 11.52 -12.70 -2.39
N PHE A 14 10.39 -12.95 -3.06
CA PHE A 14 9.99 -12.20 -4.24
C PHE A 14 9.75 -10.72 -3.94
N VAL A 15 9.06 -10.39 -2.84
CA VAL A 15 8.85 -9.01 -2.41
C VAL A 15 10.20 -8.33 -2.19
N VAL A 16 11.11 -8.93 -1.43
CA VAL A 16 12.44 -8.38 -1.17
C VAL A 16 13.21 -8.16 -2.49
N PHE A 17 13.24 -9.16 -3.37
CA PHE A 17 13.85 -9.04 -4.69
C PHE A 17 13.26 -7.89 -5.51
N TYR A 18 11.93 -7.74 -5.52
CA TYR A 18 11.25 -6.69 -6.26
C TYR A 18 11.60 -5.29 -5.70
N LEU A 19 11.68 -5.14 -4.38
CA LEU A 19 12.12 -3.89 -3.74
C LEU A 19 13.53 -3.49 -4.18
N PHE A 20 14.48 -4.44 -4.26
CA PHE A 20 15.86 -4.14 -4.67
C PHE A 20 16.02 -3.90 -6.17
N THR A 21 15.28 -4.63 -7.01
CA THR A 21 15.41 -4.52 -8.47
C THR A 21 14.62 -3.37 -9.08
N ARG A 22 13.53 -2.96 -8.42
CA ARG A 22 12.59 -1.94 -8.93
C ARG A 22 12.20 -0.94 -7.83
N PRO A 23 13.17 -0.25 -7.20
CA PRO A 23 12.93 0.60 -6.04
C PRO A 23 11.95 1.76 -6.34
N ALA A 24 12.02 2.36 -7.53
CA ALA A 24 11.13 3.45 -7.91
C ALA A 24 9.67 2.99 -8.02
N GLN A 25 9.42 1.81 -8.57
CA GLN A 25 8.07 1.26 -8.73
C GLN A 25 7.49 0.82 -7.39
N ALA A 26 8.32 0.25 -6.51
CA ALA A 26 7.93 -0.07 -5.14
C ALA A 26 7.56 1.19 -4.34
N ALA A 27 8.36 2.25 -4.43
CA ALA A 27 8.08 3.53 -3.79
C ALA A 27 6.78 4.15 -4.31
N ALA A 28 6.57 4.14 -5.63
CA ALA A 28 5.34 4.64 -6.23
C ALA A 28 4.09 3.88 -5.75
N ALA A 29 4.18 2.56 -5.60
CA ALA A 29 3.08 1.76 -5.09
C ALA A 29 2.73 2.12 -3.64
N VAL A 30 3.73 2.25 -2.76
CA VAL A 30 3.50 2.65 -1.35
C VAL A 30 2.96 4.07 -1.26
N ASN A 31 3.60 5.02 -1.94
CA ASN A 31 3.17 6.41 -1.94
C ASN A 31 1.74 6.56 -2.47
N GLY A 32 1.38 5.87 -3.56
CA GLY A 32 0.02 5.91 -4.10
C GLY A 32 -1.04 5.38 -3.12
N VAL A 33 -0.72 4.39 -2.29
CA VAL A 33 -1.62 3.91 -1.22
C VAL A 33 -1.80 5.00 -0.15
N PHE A 34 -0.71 5.61 0.32
CA PHE A 34 -0.79 6.69 1.32
C PHE A 34 -1.53 7.92 0.79
N ASP A 35 -1.28 8.31 -0.46
CA ASP A 35 -1.97 9.41 -1.11
C ASP A 35 -3.47 9.14 -1.19
N GLY A 36 -3.88 7.92 -1.53
CA GLY A 36 -5.28 7.51 -1.54
C GLY A 36 -5.94 7.61 -0.17
N ILE A 37 -5.24 7.21 0.90
CA ILE A 37 -5.73 7.33 2.28
C ILE A 37 -5.92 8.80 2.67
N ILE A 38 -4.91 9.64 2.41
CA ILE A 38 -4.97 11.07 2.72
C ILE A 38 -6.08 11.75 1.92
N GLN A 39 -6.20 11.43 0.64
CA GLN A 39 -7.24 11.99 -0.21
C GLN A 39 -8.64 11.58 0.26
N GLY A 40 -8.82 10.32 0.66
CA GLY A 40 -10.06 9.86 1.28
C GLY A 40 -10.39 10.60 2.58
N ALA A 41 -9.39 10.79 3.46
CA ALA A 41 -9.57 11.56 4.69
C ALA A 41 -9.97 13.02 4.43
N ASN A 42 -9.35 13.67 3.45
CA ASN A 42 -9.71 15.03 3.04
C ASN A 42 -11.15 15.09 2.50
N GLN A 43 -11.58 14.09 1.70
CA GLN A 43 -12.96 14.03 1.21
C GLN A 43 -13.97 13.87 2.34
N LEU A 44 -13.65 13.06 3.35
CA LEU A 44 -14.49 12.91 4.55
C LEU A 44 -14.57 14.23 5.32
N ALA A 45 -13.45 14.93 5.51
CA ALA A 45 -13.42 16.23 6.18
C ALA A 45 -14.29 17.27 5.45
N VAL A 46 -14.19 17.34 4.11
CA VAL A 46 -15.03 18.21 3.28
C VAL A 46 -16.50 17.84 3.43
N PHE A 47 -16.85 16.55 3.38
CA PHE A 47 -18.22 16.10 3.58
C PHE A 47 -18.79 16.54 4.93
N PHE A 48 -18.08 16.29 6.03
CA PHE A 48 -18.56 16.67 7.36
C PHE A 48 -18.66 18.19 7.52
N SER A 49 -17.68 18.95 6.99
CA SER A 49 -17.77 20.41 6.97
C SER A 49 -19.04 20.87 6.23
N SER A 50 -19.31 20.34 5.05
CA SER A 50 -20.47 20.71 4.24
C SER A 50 -21.82 20.29 4.84
N VAL A 51 -21.85 19.31 5.75
CA VAL A 51 -23.08 18.84 6.41
C VAL A 51 -23.35 19.57 7.72
N LEU A 52 -22.29 19.99 8.43
CA LEU A 52 -22.39 20.63 9.76
C LEU A 52 -22.51 22.16 9.71
N THR A 53 -22.20 22.80 8.59
CA THR A 53 -22.48 24.23 8.32
C THR A 53 -23.66 24.39 7.40
#